data_AF-A0A7Z9SC55-F1
#
_entry.id   AF-A0A7Z9SC55-F1
#
_cell.length_a   1.000
_cell.length_b   1.000
_cell.length_c   1.000
_cell.angle_alpha   90.00
_cell.angle_beta   90.00
_cell.angle_gamma   90.00
#
_symmetry.space_group_name_H-M   'P 1'
#
loop_
_entity.id
_entity.type
_entity.pdbx_description
1 polymer ?
#
loop_
_entity_poly.entity_id
_entity_poly.type
_entity_poly.pdbx_seq_one_letter_code
_entity_poly.pdbx_strand_id
1 'polypeptide(L)'
;MNKMLKVFLPFTLFTGLLFSQSIEANWQLNAAIVEYTYVVRDSASAEDATAVYEVSGSWPSSAAAAAGYGYTRALVEYDVGDTITTVLVPLVNETLLAMFGVAMNVNLNDDNTFTINDGSTYPTTETLNCSTYATVPAVAENGTWIGTPGFDHPDDANAHSMGWGISFSSVFAQFNAPDLVGGTYGVDYGVGTAMENWGMV
;
A
#
# COMPACT_ATOMS: atom_id res chain seq x y z
N MET A 1 -18.98 55.04 9.32
CA MET A 1 -19.51 53.69 9.05
C MET A 1 -19.33 53.26 7.59
N ASN A 2 -19.79 54.03 6.60
CA ASN A 2 -19.72 53.64 5.17
C ASN A 2 -18.32 53.37 4.59
N LYS A 3 -17.25 53.93 5.18
CA LYS A 3 -15.87 53.65 4.73
C LYS A 3 -15.35 52.29 5.20
N MET A 4 -15.76 51.81 6.39
CA MET A 4 -15.40 50.47 6.87
C MET A 4 -16.12 49.39 6.06
N LEU A 5 -17.41 49.57 5.77
CA LEU A 5 -18.19 48.59 5.00
C LEU A 5 -17.63 48.37 3.59
N LYS A 6 -17.09 49.42 2.95
CA LYS A 6 -16.49 49.36 1.61
C LYS A 6 -15.16 48.61 1.54
N VAL A 7 -14.45 48.46 2.66
CA VAL A 7 -13.19 47.72 2.74
C VAL A 7 -13.43 46.31 3.28
N PHE A 8 -14.32 46.17 4.27
CA PHE A 8 -14.59 44.90 4.94
C PHE A 8 -15.34 43.91 4.04
N LEU A 9 -16.31 44.39 3.26
CA LEU A 9 -17.15 43.55 2.38
C LEU A 9 -16.36 42.89 1.24
N PRO A 10 -15.49 43.61 0.48
CA PRO A 10 -14.65 42.94 -0.50
C PRO A 10 -13.64 41.99 0.18
N PHE A 11 -13.08 42.35 1.35
CA PHE A 11 -12.14 41.47 2.05
C PHE A 11 -12.77 40.14 2.47
N THR A 12 -14.04 40.16 2.91
CA THR A 12 -14.80 38.94 3.23
C THR A 12 -15.25 38.17 1.97
N LEU A 13 -15.49 38.87 0.86
CA LEU A 13 -15.78 38.24 -0.44
C LEU A 13 -14.54 37.56 -1.04
N PHE A 14 -13.36 38.17 -0.87
CA PHE A 14 -12.07 37.65 -1.35
C PHE A 14 -11.58 36.47 -0.50
N THR A 15 -11.94 36.37 0.79
CA THR A 15 -11.67 35.15 1.58
C THR A 15 -12.44 33.93 1.07
N GLY A 16 -13.56 34.11 0.36
CA GLY A 16 -14.29 33.01 -0.29
C GLY A 16 -13.65 32.52 -1.59
N LEU A 17 -12.64 33.22 -2.12
CA LEU A 17 -11.83 32.79 -3.27
C LEU A 17 -10.62 31.95 -2.83
N LEU A 18 -10.38 31.82 -1.53
CA LEU A 18 -9.47 30.83 -0.96
C LEU A 18 -10.24 29.51 -0.86
N PHE A 19 -10.57 28.91 -2.00
CA PHE A 19 -10.91 27.50 -1.99
C PHE A 19 -9.62 26.77 -1.61
N SER A 20 -9.52 26.31 -0.37
CA SER A 20 -8.69 25.14 -0.11
C SER A 20 -9.38 24.03 -0.89
N GLN A 21 -8.73 23.55 -1.96
CA GLN A 21 -9.21 22.34 -2.62
C GLN A 21 -9.16 21.23 -1.57
N SER A 22 -10.32 20.63 -1.30
CA SER A 22 -10.51 19.65 -0.24
C SER A 22 -10.61 18.26 -0.87
N ILE A 23 -9.95 17.29 -0.24
CA ILE A 23 -10.09 15.87 -0.55
C ILE A 23 -11.04 15.16 0.41
N GLU A 24 -11.75 15.94 1.25
CA GLU A 24 -12.76 15.42 2.16
C GLU A 24 -13.88 14.76 1.39
N ALA A 25 -13.95 13.43 1.51
CA ALA A 25 -14.96 12.61 0.88
C ALA A 25 -14.95 11.20 1.46
N ASN A 26 -15.99 10.44 1.11
CA ASN A 26 -15.99 9.00 1.22
C ASN A 26 -15.37 8.39 -0.05
N TRP A 27 -14.26 7.71 0.11
CA TRP A 27 -13.49 7.08 -0.96
C TRP A 27 -13.69 5.57 -0.95
N GLN A 28 -13.92 5.01 -2.13
CA GLN A 28 -14.05 3.57 -2.34
C GLN A 28 -12.87 3.07 -3.19
N LEU A 29 -12.24 1.98 -2.75
CA LEU A 29 -11.19 1.33 -3.52
C LEU A 29 -11.78 0.69 -4.79
N ASN A 30 -11.22 1.06 -5.94
CA ASN A 30 -11.63 0.55 -7.26
C ASN A 30 -10.65 -0.47 -7.86
N ALA A 31 -9.38 -0.44 -7.44
CA ALA A 31 -8.34 -1.37 -7.85
C ALA A 31 -7.23 -1.49 -6.79
N ALA A 32 -6.60 -2.66 -6.71
CA ALA A 32 -5.38 -2.89 -5.93
C ALA A 32 -4.45 -3.82 -6.70
N ILE A 33 -3.16 -3.50 -6.73
CA ILE A 33 -2.13 -4.37 -7.31
C ILE A 33 -1.24 -4.80 -6.16
N VAL A 34 -1.27 -6.10 -5.84
CA VAL A 34 -0.48 -6.68 -4.76
C VAL A 34 0.55 -7.60 -5.36
N GLU A 35 1.81 -7.46 -4.95
CA GLU A 35 2.89 -8.36 -5.34
C GLU A 35 3.41 -9.09 -4.10
N TYR A 36 3.31 -10.43 -4.11
CA TYR A 36 3.86 -11.28 -3.07
C TYR A 36 5.20 -11.83 -3.52
N THR A 37 6.26 -11.49 -2.78
CA THR A 37 7.60 -12.07 -2.97
C THR A 37 7.80 -13.17 -1.95
N TYR A 38 7.96 -14.41 -2.43
CA TYR A 38 8.21 -15.58 -1.59
C TYR A 38 9.71 -15.69 -1.36
N VAL A 39 10.14 -15.57 -0.11
CA VAL A 39 11.55 -15.62 0.30
C VAL A 39 11.77 -16.79 1.25
N VAL A 40 12.91 -17.47 1.08
CA VAL A 40 13.34 -18.54 1.99
C VAL A 40 13.71 -17.94 3.34
N ARG A 41 13.08 -18.45 4.40
CA ARG A 41 13.31 -18.03 5.78
C ARG A 41 14.26 -18.97 6.52
N ASP A 42 14.91 -18.45 7.55
CA ASP A 42 15.71 -19.25 8.47
C ASP A 42 14.81 -20.19 9.30
N SER A 43 15.28 -21.42 9.54
CA SER A 43 14.62 -22.43 10.35
C SER A 43 14.95 -22.19 11.83
N ALA A 44 14.37 -21.13 12.40
CA ALA A 44 14.70 -20.69 13.75
C ALA A 44 13.72 -21.19 14.83
N SER A 45 12.57 -21.79 14.45
CA SER A 45 11.56 -22.26 15.41
C SER A 45 11.65 -23.77 15.65
N ALA A 46 11.08 -24.24 16.77
CA ALA A 46 10.97 -25.67 17.07
C ALA A 46 10.06 -26.42 16.08
N GLU A 47 9.19 -25.71 15.37
CA GLU A 47 8.31 -26.27 14.33
C GLU A 47 9.06 -26.48 13.00
N ASP A 48 10.22 -25.85 12.82
CA ASP A 48 11.07 -25.95 11.62
C ASP A 48 12.09 -27.11 11.70
N ALA A 49 11.94 -28.04 12.65
CA ALA A 49 12.93 -29.09 12.92
C ALA A 49 13.19 -30.05 11.74
N THR A 50 12.29 -30.09 10.77
CA THR A 50 12.42 -30.89 9.53
C THR A 50 12.48 -30.00 8.28
N ALA A 51 12.76 -28.71 8.42
CA ALA A 51 12.91 -27.82 7.27
C ALA A 51 14.07 -28.29 6.39
N VAL A 52 13.83 -28.35 5.09
CA VAL A 52 14.83 -28.68 4.08
C VAL A 52 14.80 -27.59 3.03
N TYR A 53 15.98 -27.08 2.67
CA TYR A 53 16.13 -26.01 1.70
C TYR A 53 16.31 -26.52 0.26
N GLU A 54 15.85 -27.74 -0.01
CA GLU A 54 16.06 -28.43 -1.27
C GLU A 54 14.72 -28.96 -1.79
N VAL A 55 14.43 -28.68 -3.06
CA VAL A 55 13.41 -29.39 -3.81
C VAL A 55 14.06 -30.62 -4.42
N SER A 56 13.69 -31.81 -3.93
CA SER A 56 14.24 -33.07 -4.41
C SER A 56 13.26 -33.83 -5.32
N GLY A 57 13.82 -34.48 -6.34
CA GLY A 57 13.11 -35.38 -7.24
C GLY A 57 13.50 -36.82 -6.95
N SER A 58 12.53 -37.74 -6.94
CA SER A 58 12.79 -39.16 -6.71
C SER A 58 12.18 -40.05 -7.78
N TRP A 59 12.88 -41.12 -8.15
CA TRP A 59 12.43 -42.10 -9.14
C TRP A 59 12.69 -43.54 -8.67
N PRO A 60 11.81 -44.51 -9.01
CA PRO A 60 10.54 -44.36 -9.74
C PRO A 60 9.44 -43.70 -8.91
N SER A 61 9.64 -43.60 -7.60
CA SER A 61 8.81 -42.83 -6.68
C SER A 61 9.63 -42.48 -5.43
N SER A 62 9.16 -41.52 -4.64
CA SER A 62 9.74 -41.19 -3.33
C SER A 62 9.77 -42.40 -2.39
N ALA A 63 8.72 -43.23 -2.40
CA ALA A 63 8.65 -44.45 -1.59
C ALA A 63 9.69 -45.50 -2.01
N ALA A 64 9.88 -45.71 -3.32
CA ALA A 64 10.86 -46.66 -3.84
C ALA A 64 12.30 -46.20 -3.57
N ALA A 65 12.57 -44.90 -3.70
CA ALA A 65 13.85 -44.31 -3.36
C ALA A 65 14.16 -44.43 -1.85
N ALA A 66 13.19 -44.12 -0.98
CA ALA A 66 13.32 -44.28 0.47
C ALA A 66 13.56 -45.74 0.89
N ALA A 67 13.01 -46.71 0.14
CA ALA A 67 13.23 -48.15 0.36
C ALA A 67 14.55 -48.68 -0.24
N GLY A 68 15.41 -47.82 -0.82
CA GLY A 68 16.70 -48.19 -1.40
C GLY A 68 16.64 -48.78 -2.82
N TYR A 69 15.48 -48.75 -3.47
CA TYR A 69 15.26 -49.28 -4.82
C TYR A 69 15.16 -48.18 -5.88
N GLY A 70 15.58 -46.96 -5.57
CA GLY A 70 15.47 -45.79 -6.43
C GLY A 70 16.59 -44.79 -6.23
N TYR A 71 16.44 -43.62 -6.83
CA TYR A 71 17.35 -42.48 -6.64
C TYR A 71 16.57 -41.25 -6.19
N THR A 72 17.20 -40.43 -5.35
CA THR A 72 16.75 -39.10 -4.95
C THR A 72 17.85 -38.10 -5.28
N ARG A 73 17.49 -36.96 -5.86
CA ARG A 73 18.46 -35.90 -6.19
C ARG A 73 17.84 -34.51 -5.99
N ALA A 74 18.68 -33.58 -5.55
CA ALA A 74 18.40 -32.15 -5.58
C ALA A 74 18.09 -31.69 -7.00
N LEU A 75 16.94 -31.05 -7.16
CA LEU A 75 16.57 -30.33 -8.38
C LEU A 75 16.95 -28.86 -8.26
N VAL A 76 16.67 -28.28 -7.09
CA VAL A 76 17.01 -26.90 -6.71
C VAL A 76 17.31 -26.89 -5.23
N GLU A 77 18.33 -26.12 -4.87
CA GLU A 77 18.71 -25.79 -3.49
C GLU A 77 18.55 -24.28 -3.32
N TYR A 78 18.16 -23.85 -2.12
CA TYR A 78 18.01 -22.45 -1.77
C TYR A 78 18.85 -22.14 -0.54
N ASP A 79 19.36 -20.91 -0.47
CA ASP A 79 19.89 -20.33 0.75
C ASP A 79 18.84 -19.46 1.45
N VAL A 80 18.99 -19.27 2.76
CA VAL A 80 18.14 -18.34 3.50
C VAL A 80 18.30 -16.93 2.93
N GLY A 81 17.16 -16.30 2.60
CA GLY A 81 17.11 -15.01 1.93
C GLY A 81 16.90 -15.10 0.42
N ASP A 82 16.98 -16.29 -0.19
CA ASP A 82 16.71 -16.46 -1.61
C ASP A 82 15.23 -16.20 -1.93
N THR A 83 14.99 -15.53 -3.04
CA THR A 83 13.64 -15.40 -3.60
C THR A 83 13.28 -16.67 -4.38
N ILE A 84 12.22 -17.35 -3.96
CA ILE A 84 11.67 -18.53 -4.64
C ILE A 84 10.90 -18.09 -5.89
N THR A 85 9.98 -17.14 -5.71
CA THR A 85 9.11 -16.64 -6.78
C THR A 85 8.45 -15.33 -6.38
N THR A 86 7.93 -14.60 -7.36
CA THR A 86 7.04 -13.47 -7.17
C THR A 86 5.67 -13.77 -7.79
N VAL A 87 4.60 -13.39 -7.09
CA VAL A 87 3.23 -13.59 -7.55
C VAL A 87 2.52 -12.25 -7.54
N LEU A 88 2.21 -11.76 -8.74
CA LEU A 88 1.38 -10.59 -8.93
C LEU A 88 -0.10 -10.98 -8.82
N VAL A 89 -0.84 -10.27 -7.96
CA VAL A 89 -2.29 -10.36 -7.82
C VAL A 89 -2.89 -9.04 -8.28
N PRO A 90 -3.22 -8.92 -9.58
CA PRO A 90 -3.72 -7.68 -10.16
C PRO A 90 -5.25 -7.59 -9.98
N LEU A 91 -5.71 -7.02 -8.87
CA LEU A 91 -7.12 -6.72 -8.64
C LEU A 91 -7.48 -5.40 -9.31
N VAL A 92 -7.48 -5.39 -10.65
CA VAL A 92 -7.54 -4.17 -11.48
C VAL A 92 -8.93 -3.54 -11.62
N ASN A 93 -9.95 -4.13 -11.01
CA ASN A 93 -11.32 -3.61 -11.01
C ASN A 93 -12.14 -4.14 -9.84
N GLU A 94 -13.30 -3.52 -9.64
CA GLU A 94 -14.27 -3.85 -8.58
C GLU A 94 -14.74 -5.32 -8.61
N THR A 95 -14.86 -5.93 -9.80
CA THR A 95 -15.30 -7.34 -9.92
C THR A 95 -14.25 -8.29 -9.36
N LEU A 96 -12.97 -8.03 -9.66
CA LEU A 96 -11.86 -8.81 -9.12
C LEU A 96 -11.72 -8.57 -7.62
N LEU A 97 -11.82 -7.32 -7.16
CA LEU A 97 -11.82 -7.01 -5.73
C LEU A 97 -12.91 -7.80 -4.97
N ALA A 98 -14.14 -7.78 -5.46
CA ALA A 98 -15.25 -8.51 -4.86
C ALA A 98 -15.04 -10.03 -4.85
N MET A 99 -14.48 -10.61 -5.93
CA MET A 99 -14.19 -12.05 -6.01
C MET A 99 -13.17 -12.50 -4.95
N PHE A 100 -12.23 -11.64 -4.61
CA PHE A 100 -11.22 -11.88 -3.57
C PHE A 100 -11.60 -11.30 -2.20
N GLY A 101 -12.85 -10.83 -2.04
CA GLY A 101 -13.37 -10.33 -0.77
C GLY A 101 -12.72 -9.04 -0.30
N VAL A 102 -12.10 -8.27 -1.20
CA VAL A 102 -11.50 -6.96 -0.90
C VAL A 102 -12.55 -5.86 -1.07
N ALA A 103 -12.78 -5.09 -0.02
CA ALA A 103 -13.70 -3.97 -0.03
C ALA A 103 -13.17 -2.91 0.93
N MET A 104 -12.67 -1.79 0.43
CA MET A 104 -12.08 -0.76 1.27
C MET A 104 -12.86 0.55 1.10
N ASN A 105 -13.30 1.10 2.23
CA ASN A 105 -14.05 2.34 2.28
C ASN A 105 -13.44 3.28 3.32
N VAL A 106 -13.00 4.47 2.89
CA VAL A 106 -12.24 5.40 3.72
C VAL A 106 -12.88 6.78 3.69
N ASN A 107 -13.12 7.36 4.87
CA ASN A 107 -13.44 8.78 4.99
C ASN A 107 -12.13 9.55 5.15
N LEU A 108 -11.85 10.48 4.24
CA LEU A 108 -10.80 11.48 4.42
C LEU A 108 -11.47 12.76 4.92
N ASN A 109 -10.86 13.43 5.90
CA ASN A 109 -11.38 14.66 6.52
C ASN A 109 -10.39 15.82 6.36
N ASP A 110 -10.88 17.05 6.29
CA ASP A 110 -10.05 18.27 6.16
C ASP A 110 -9.19 18.58 7.40
N ASP A 111 -9.47 17.94 8.53
CA ASP A 111 -8.69 18.08 9.77
C ASP A 111 -7.46 17.16 9.83
N ASN A 112 -7.01 16.66 8.67
CA ASN A 112 -5.86 15.75 8.52
C ASN A 112 -6.07 14.36 9.15
N THR A 113 -7.32 13.96 9.38
CA THR A 113 -7.66 12.61 9.84
C THR A 113 -8.30 11.78 8.72
N PHE A 114 -8.23 10.47 8.87
CA PHE A 114 -9.02 9.55 8.06
C PHE A 114 -9.59 8.41 8.91
N THR A 115 -10.67 7.81 8.45
CA THR A 115 -11.29 6.64 9.07
C THR A 115 -11.47 5.56 8.02
N ILE A 116 -10.88 4.38 8.25
CA ILE A 116 -11.26 3.17 7.53
C ILE A 116 -12.55 2.66 8.18
N ASN A 117 -13.63 2.65 7.40
CA ASN A 117 -14.96 2.36 7.92
C ASN A 117 -15.13 0.87 8.24
N ASP A 118 -15.89 0.59 9.31
CA ASP A 118 -16.26 -0.78 9.70
C ASP A 118 -16.88 -1.54 8.52
N GLY A 119 -16.50 -2.80 8.39
CA GLY A 119 -16.88 -3.64 7.25
C GLY A 119 -15.91 -3.57 6.06
N SER A 120 -14.88 -2.71 6.14
CA SER A 120 -13.78 -2.75 5.18
C SER A 120 -12.92 -4.00 5.37
N THR A 121 -12.30 -4.46 4.29
CA THR A 121 -11.38 -5.59 4.23
C THR A 121 -10.19 -5.23 3.32
N TYR A 122 -8.98 -5.66 3.70
CA TYR A 122 -7.78 -5.35 2.94
C TYR A 122 -6.80 -6.52 2.91
N PRO A 123 -6.11 -6.79 1.78
CA PRO A 123 -5.12 -7.86 1.71
C PRO A 123 -3.98 -7.66 2.70
N THR A 124 -3.62 -8.72 3.41
CA THR A 124 -2.42 -8.81 4.24
C THR A 124 -1.89 -10.25 4.20
N THR A 125 -0.90 -10.55 5.01
CA THR A 125 -0.38 -11.90 5.18
C THR A 125 -0.51 -12.35 6.63
N GLU A 126 -0.91 -13.59 6.83
CA GLU A 126 -0.87 -14.26 8.13
C GLU A 126 0.13 -15.41 8.10
N THR A 127 0.66 -15.76 9.27
CA THR A 127 1.56 -16.90 9.42
C THR A 127 0.88 -17.98 10.24
N LEU A 128 0.74 -19.16 9.66
CA LEU A 128 0.26 -20.37 10.34
C LEU A 128 1.17 -21.54 9.99
N ASN A 129 1.56 -22.32 11.00
CA ASN A 129 2.47 -23.46 10.83
C ASN A 129 3.76 -23.10 10.07
N CYS A 130 4.37 -21.95 10.42
CA CYS A 130 5.58 -21.42 9.77
C CYS A 130 5.47 -21.16 8.25
N SER A 131 4.26 -21.18 7.70
CA SER A 131 3.96 -20.78 6.33
C SER A 131 3.18 -19.47 6.34
N THR A 132 3.68 -18.49 5.60
CA THR A 132 2.99 -17.22 5.40
C THR A 132 2.07 -17.33 4.18
N TYR A 133 0.81 -16.97 4.35
CA TYR A 133 -0.19 -17.00 3.28
C TYR A 133 -0.99 -15.69 3.25
N ALA A 134 -1.51 -15.37 2.07
CA ALA A 134 -2.33 -14.18 1.88
C ALA A 134 -3.71 -14.35 2.51
N THR A 135 -4.17 -13.34 3.24
CA THR A 135 -5.51 -13.25 3.82
C THR A 135 -6.12 -11.88 3.54
N VAL A 136 -7.44 -11.78 3.67
CA VAL A 136 -8.18 -10.52 3.48
C VAL A 136 -9.06 -10.31 4.73
N PRO A 137 -8.47 -9.94 5.88
CA PRO A 137 -9.22 -9.73 7.11
C PRO A 137 -10.04 -8.44 7.06
N ALA A 138 -11.00 -8.35 7.99
CA ALA A 138 -11.67 -7.09 8.26
C ALA A 138 -10.70 -6.08 8.88
N VAL A 139 -10.77 -4.84 8.42
CA VAL A 139 -9.95 -3.73 8.87
C VAL A 139 -10.84 -2.53 9.20
N ALA A 140 -10.48 -1.84 10.27
CA ALA A 140 -11.08 -0.57 10.66
C ALA A 140 -10.04 0.17 11.50
N GLU A 141 -9.83 1.45 11.22
CA GLU A 141 -8.90 2.27 11.99
C GLU A 141 -9.23 3.75 11.85
N ASN A 142 -8.68 4.54 12.77
CA ASN A 142 -8.55 5.98 12.60
C ASN A 142 -7.06 6.29 12.44
N GLY A 143 -6.74 7.02 11.38
CA GLY A 143 -5.38 7.41 11.04
C GLY A 143 -5.26 8.90 10.76
N THR A 144 -4.06 9.33 10.41
CA THR A 144 -3.79 10.71 10.01
C THR A 144 -3.07 10.75 8.66
N TRP A 145 -3.39 11.77 7.88
CA TRP A 145 -2.78 12.06 6.59
C TRP A 145 -2.22 13.47 6.60
N ILE A 146 -1.27 13.73 5.71
CA ILE A 146 -0.64 15.05 5.55
C ILE A 146 -0.71 15.47 4.08
N GLY A 147 -0.92 16.76 3.86
CA GLY A 147 -0.88 17.37 2.53
C GLY A 147 0.08 18.54 2.51
N THR A 148 0.66 18.82 1.35
CA THR A 148 1.39 20.07 1.08
C THR A 148 0.57 20.97 0.16
N PRO A 149 0.93 22.25 0.00
CA PRO A 149 0.38 23.06 -1.07
C PRO A 149 0.55 22.38 -2.44
N GLY A 150 -0.46 22.56 -3.29
CA GLY A 150 -0.49 22.05 -4.66
C GLY A 150 -0.52 23.14 -5.72
N PHE A 151 -0.74 22.75 -6.97
CA PHE A 151 -0.95 23.66 -8.10
C PHE A 151 -2.10 23.20 -8.98
N ASP A 152 -2.77 24.16 -9.63
CA ASP A 152 -3.78 23.88 -10.64
C ASP A 152 -3.10 23.65 -11.99
N HIS A 153 -3.55 22.64 -12.73
CA HIS A 153 -2.94 22.31 -14.02
C HIS A 153 -3.32 23.36 -15.07
N PRO A 154 -2.35 23.94 -15.80
CA PRO A 154 -2.63 24.97 -16.80
C PRO A 154 -3.45 24.43 -17.99
N ASP A 155 -3.35 23.13 -18.24
CA ASP A 155 -4.00 22.45 -19.36
C ASP A 155 -5.38 21.87 -18.99
N ASP A 156 -5.73 21.82 -17.70
CA ASP A 156 -7.03 21.36 -17.21
C ASP A 156 -7.46 22.15 -15.96
N ALA A 157 -8.44 23.03 -16.16
CA ALA A 157 -8.98 23.89 -15.11
C ALA A 157 -9.69 23.14 -13.97
N ASN A 158 -9.97 21.84 -14.12
CA ASN A 158 -10.57 21.01 -13.07
C ASN A 158 -9.58 20.04 -12.44
N ALA A 159 -8.30 20.09 -12.82
CA ALA A 159 -7.26 19.26 -12.24
C ALA A 159 -6.41 20.07 -11.27
N HIS A 160 -6.25 19.53 -10.07
CA HIS A 160 -5.35 20.03 -9.03
C HIS A 160 -4.42 18.91 -8.63
N SER A 161 -3.15 19.21 -8.37
CA SER A 161 -2.24 18.23 -7.79
C SER A 161 -1.54 18.77 -6.56
N MET A 162 -1.51 17.96 -5.50
CA MET A 162 -0.80 18.27 -4.27
C MET A 162 -0.04 17.08 -3.74
N GLY A 163 1.00 17.34 -2.95
CA GLY A 163 1.69 16.29 -2.20
C GLY A 163 0.74 15.70 -1.18
N TRP A 164 0.72 14.37 -1.06
CA TRP A 164 -0.14 13.65 -0.13
C TRP A 164 0.63 12.52 0.55
N GLY A 165 0.34 12.30 1.83
CA GLY A 165 1.06 11.36 2.67
C GLY A 165 0.20 10.75 3.77
N ILE A 166 0.55 9.55 4.22
CA ILE A 166 -0.03 8.89 5.40
C ILE A 166 0.98 8.97 6.55
N SER A 167 0.62 9.71 7.61
CA SER A 167 1.49 9.96 8.76
C SER A 167 1.22 9.03 9.94
N PHE A 168 0.02 8.47 10.05
CA PHE A 168 -0.31 7.46 11.04
C PHE A 168 -1.34 6.48 10.49
N SER A 169 -0.95 5.21 10.42
CA SER A 169 -1.79 4.09 9.99
C SER A 169 -1.14 2.78 10.43
N SER A 170 -1.98 1.81 10.76
CA SER A 170 -1.61 0.41 11.01
C SER A 170 -1.93 -0.50 9.82
N VAL A 171 -2.77 -0.03 8.88
CA VAL A 171 -3.22 -0.77 7.69
C VAL A 171 -2.47 -0.32 6.44
N PHE A 172 -2.38 0.99 6.20
CA PHE A 172 -1.67 1.57 5.07
C PHE A 172 -0.20 1.80 5.39
N ALA A 173 0.63 1.66 4.35
CA ALA A 173 2.02 2.07 4.42
C ALA A 173 2.13 3.58 4.65
N GLN A 174 3.12 3.98 5.43
CA GLN A 174 3.42 5.39 5.67
C GLN A 174 4.32 5.93 4.56
N PHE A 175 3.96 7.11 4.05
CA PHE A 175 4.73 7.82 3.03
C PHE A 175 4.53 9.32 3.19
N ASN A 176 5.49 10.07 2.69
CA ASN A 176 5.58 11.51 2.89
C ASN A 176 4.79 12.28 1.83
N ALA A 177 4.33 13.48 2.19
CA ALA A 177 3.80 14.44 1.24
C ALA A 177 4.95 15.35 0.72
N PRO A 178 5.32 15.27 -0.57
CA PRO A 178 6.37 16.10 -1.15
C PRO A 178 5.86 17.51 -1.47
N ASP A 179 6.74 18.52 -1.38
CA ASP A 179 6.43 19.85 -1.90
C ASP A 179 6.50 19.86 -3.44
N LEU A 180 5.34 19.83 -4.09
CA LEU A 180 5.24 19.83 -5.56
C LEU A 180 5.45 21.22 -6.19
N VAL A 181 5.40 22.29 -5.40
CA VAL A 181 5.52 23.67 -5.89
C VAL A 181 6.96 24.15 -5.83
N GLY A 182 7.66 23.84 -4.72
CA GLY A 182 9.04 24.23 -4.48
C GLY A 182 10.07 23.12 -4.70
N GLY A 183 9.65 21.84 -4.69
CA GLY A 183 10.53 20.69 -4.81
C GLY A 183 10.73 20.19 -6.25
N THR A 184 11.81 19.44 -6.46
CA THR A 184 12.18 18.83 -7.74
C THR A 184 12.20 17.30 -7.65
N TYR A 185 11.43 16.63 -8.51
CA TYR A 185 11.45 15.17 -8.61
C TYR A 185 12.84 14.63 -9.00
N GLY A 186 13.29 13.58 -8.32
CA GLY A 186 14.63 13.00 -8.46
C GLY A 186 15.73 13.75 -7.72
N VAL A 187 15.41 14.85 -7.02
CA VAL A 187 16.35 15.59 -6.16
C VAL A 187 15.81 15.66 -4.74
N ASP A 188 14.63 16.24 -4.55
CA ASP A 188 14.00 16.46 -3.24
C ASP A 188 13.08 15.30 -2.83
N TYR A 189 12.42 14.68 -3.81
CA TYR A 189 11.56 13.52 -3.65
C TYR A 189 11.64 12.61 -4.87
N GLY A 190 11.41 11.31 -4.69
CA GLY A 190 11.57 10.32 -5.76
C GLY A 190 12.58 9.22 -5.43
N VAL A 191 12.62 8.21 -6.30
CA VAL A 191 13.55 7.08 -6.18
C VAL A 191 14.99 7.58 -6.12
N GLY A 192 15.77 7.14 -5.13
CA GLY A 192 17.16 7.56 -4.94
C GLY A 192 17.35 8.89 -4.19
N THR A 193 16.29 9.52 -3.71
CA THR A 193 16.36 10.78 -2.93
C THR A 193 16.25 10.52 -1.42
N ALA A 194 16.34 11.55 -0.60
CA ALA A 194 16.07 11.42 0.84
C ALA A 194 14.59 11.09 1.15
N MET A 195 13.68 11.32 0.20
CA MET A 195 12.25 11.05 0.30
C MET A 195 11.83 10.07 -0.82
N GLU A 196 12.24 8.81 -0.68
CA GLU A 196 11.89 7.77 -1.65
C GLU A 196 10.43 7.32 -1.56
N ASN A 197 9.86 7.31 -0.35
CA ASN A 197 8.46 7.00 -0.10
C ASN A 197 7.62 8.30 -0.08
N TRP A 198 6.92 8.58 -1.17
CA TRP A 198 6.13 9.80 -1.34
C TRP A 198 4.81 9.51 -2.08
N GLY A 199 3.85 10.42 -1.96
CA GLY A 199 2.57 10.35 -2.65
C GLY A 199 2.12 11.69 -3.23
N MET A 200 1.21 11.63 -4.20
CA MET A 200 0.57 12.78 -4.83
C MET A 200 -0.90 12.42 -5.09
N VAL A 201 -1.78 13.41 -4.95
CA VAL A 201 -3.18 13.34 -5.36
C VAL A 201 -3.46 14.45 -6.36
#